data_AF-A0A9X2U540-F1
#
_entry.id   AF-A0A9X2U540-F1
#
_cell.length_a   1.000
_cell.length_b   1.000
_cell.length_c   1.000
_cell.angle_alpha   90.00
_cell.angle_beta   90.00
_cell.angle_gamma   90.00
#
_symmetry.space_group_name_H-M   'P 1'
#
loop_
_entity.id
_entity.type
_entity.pdbx_description
1 polymer ?
#
loop_
_entity_poly.entity_id
_entity_poly.type
_entity_poly.pdbx_seq_one_letter_code
_entity_poly.pdbx_strand_id
1 'polypeptide(L)'
;MSENAPNQDYPESRRNFAQKDSFGGNRSGRKEKRGVSVRQKDKTELQRIVAERRLYAGIPQVLWDYLDRSLLGRIQQGRYSPRKFAVEIGQRPGRGQRGEKEHDRSCERTDVQARFPSWAEVEEAARLVNADLDRFDRRLARRGSVFPFPFFRCEAQGIVQAAMREIATANREGKEKLLSTNVVLEARDLREAVG
;
A
#
# COMPACT_ATOMS: atom_id res chain seq x y z
N MET A 1 40.38 50.25 -20.20
CA MET A 1 39.34 50.09 -21.23
C MET A 1 38.70 48.73 -20.99
N SER A 2 37.56 48.74 -20.31
CA SER A 2 36.68 47.59 -20.10
C SER A 2 35.87 47.36 -21.37
N GLU A 3 35.70 46.12 -21.82
CA GLU A 3 34.60 45.76 -22.72
C GLU A 3 34.34 44.25 -22.65
N ASN A 4 33.35 43.93 -21.81
CA ASN A 4 32.22 43.00 -22.04
C ASN A 4 32.46 41.63 -22.70
N ALA A 5 32.38 40.58 -21.88
CA ALA A 5 31.49 39.44 -22.17
C ALA A 5 30.01 39.89 -21.91
N PRO A 6 28.94 39.13 -22.25
CA PRO A 6 28.82 37.76 -22.77
C PRO A 6 27.74 37.59 -23.87
N ASN A 7 27.53 36.38 -24.41
CA ASN A 7 26.17 35.81 -24.34
C ASN A 7 26.16 34.29 -24.53
N GLN A 8 25.52 33.63 -23.57
CA GLN A 8 25.30 32.19 -23.50
C GLN A 8 23.91 31.91 -24.11
N ASP A 9 23.88 31.19 -25.23
CA ASP A 9 22.65 30.58 -25.72
C ASP A 9 22.39 29.27 -24.98
N TYR A 10 21.66 29.34 -23.87
CA TYR A 10 20.97 28.19 -23.29
C TYR A 10 19.52 28.15 -23.80
N PRO A 11 19.10 27.13 -24.56
CA PRO A 11 17.70 27.00 -24.91
C PRO A 11 16.86 26.62 -23.66
N GLU A 12 15.89 27.49 -23.36
CA GLU A 12 14.83 27.31 -22.38
C GLU A 12 14.09 25.98 -22.58
N SER A 13 14.44 24.98 -21.79
CA SER A 13 13.57 23.82 -21.58
C SER A 13 12.55 24.12 -20.49
N ARG A 14 11.62 25.06 -20.78
CA ARG A 14 10.33 25.19 -20.08
C ARG A 14 9.49 23.95 -20.39
N ARG A 15 9.74 22.84 -19.70
CA ARG A 15 8.78 21.75 -19.63
C ARG A 15 7.80 22.04 -18.50
N ASN A 16 6.70 22.65 -18.93
CA ASN A 16 5.40 22.73 -18.30
C ASN A 16 5.19 21.64 -17.22
N PHE A 17 5.31 22.05 -15.96
CA PHE A 17 4.59 21.41 -14.88
C PHE A 17 3.11 21.63 -15.14
N ALA A 18 2.48 20.72 -15.88
CA ALA A 18 1.04 20.62 -15.95
C ALA A 18 0.55 20.15 -14.57
N GLN A 19 0.40 21.14 -13.70
CA GLN A 19 -0.43 21.14 -12.51
C GLN A 19 -1.85 20.79 -12.95
N LYS A 20 -2.18 19.50 -12.99
CA LYS A 20 -3.57 19.04 -12.98
C LYS A 20 -3.99 18.92 -11.53
N ASP A 21 -4.27 20.08 -10.95
CA ASP A 21 -5.20 20.19 -9.85
C ASP A 21 -6.59 19.87 -10.39
N SER A 22 -6.95 18.59 -10.34
CA SER A 22 -8.34 18.15 -10.46
C SER A 22 -8.92 17.94 -9.06
N PHE A 23 -8.93 18.99 -8.25
CA PHE A 23 -9.82 19.10 -7.09
C PHE A 23 -11.20 19.50 -7.60
N GLY A 24 -12.05 18.51 -7.90
CA GLY A 24 -13.44 18.77 -8.26
C GLY A 24 -14.09 17.60 -8.98
N GLY A 25 -14.87 16.81 -8.25
CA GLY A 25 -15.69 15.77 -8.89
C GLY A 25 -16.32 14.75 -7.95
N ASN A 26 -17.43 15.15 -7.34
CA ASN A 26 -18.55 14.30 -6.90
C ASN A 26 -18.34 13.36 -5.71
N ARG A 27 -18.83 13.86 -4.55
CA ARG A 27 -19.38 13.09 -3.42
C ARG A 27 -20.60 12.28 -3.87
N SER A 28 -20.40 11.27 -4.69
CA SER A 28 -21.40 10.21 -4.91
C SER A 28 -20.77 8.92 -4.42
N GLY A 29 -21.46 8.19 -3.53
CA GLY A 29 -21.01 6.96 -2.88
C GLY A 29 -20.82 5.76 -3.82
N ARG A 30 -20.34 6.01 -5.04
CA ARG A 30 -20.04 4.99 -6.03
C ARG A 30 -18.66 4.41 -5.71
N LYS A 31 -18.65 3.17 -5.21
CA LYS A 31 -17.43 2.39 -4.96
C LYS A 31 -16.54 2.39 -6.21
N GLU A 32 -15.45 3.14 -6.16
CA GLU A 32 -14.48 3.25 -7.24
C GLU A 32 -13.66 1.95 -7.34
N LYS A 33 -13.47 1.45 -8.56
CA LYS A 33 -12.73 0.22 -8.85
C LYS A 33 -11.35 0.59 -9.38
N ARG A 34 -10.29 0.10 -8.74
CA ARG A 34 -8.91 0.27 -9.22
C ARG A 34 -8.19 -1.07 -9.27
N GLY A 35 -7.41 -1.28 -10.34
CA GLY A 35 -6.53 -2.43 -10.46
C GLY A 35 -5.30 -2.25 -9.58
N VAL A 36 -4.99 -3.26 -8.77
CA VAL A 36 -3.77 -3.31 -7.94
C VAL A 36 -2.98 -4.56 -8.31
N SER A 37 -1.77 -4.34 -8.81
CA SER A 37 -0.85 -5.42 -9.18
C SER A 37 -0.21 -6.01 -7.92
N VAL A 38 -0.40 -7.31 -7.69
CA VAL A 38 -0.04 -7.99 -6.43
C VAL A 38 0.67 -9.30 -6.71
N ARG A 39 1.42 -9.83 -5.75
CA ARG A 39 2.10 -11.13 -5.91
C ARG A 39 1.06 -12.25 -5.94
N GLN A 40 1.21 -13.18 -6.87
CA GLN A 40 0.30 -14.32 -7.03
C GLN A 40 0.18 -15.12 -5.72
N LYS A 41 1.29 -15.36 -5.01
CA LYS A 41 1.29 -16.05 -3.71
C LYS A 41 0.39 -15.37 -2.68
N ASP A 42 0.35 -14.04 -2.64
CA ASP A 42 -0.43 -13.31 -1.66
C ASP A 42 -1.92 -13.32 -2.05
N LYS A 43 -2.24 -13.25 -3.35
CA LYS A 43 -3.60 -13.48 -3.85
C LYS A 43 -4.12 -14.86 -3.47
N THR A 44 -3.34 -15.93 -3.68
CA THR A 44 -3.75 -17.30 -3.36
C THR A 44 -4.08 -17.47 -1.87
N GLU A 45 -3.28 -16.88 -0.97
CA GLU A 45 -3.59 -16.91 0.46
C GLU A 45 -4.89 -16.18 0.79
N LEU A 46 -5.12 -15.00 0.20
CA LEU A 46 -6.38 -14.29 0.44
C LEU A 46 -7.58 -15.07 -0.13
N GLN A 47 -7.43 -15.79 -1.25
CA GLN A 47 -8.46 -16.69 -1.75
C GLN A 47 -8.73 -17.84 -0.78
N ARG A 48 -7.68 -18.41 -0.18
CA ARG A 48 -7.79 -19.44 0.84
C ARG A 48 -8.56 -18.95 2.07
N ILE A 49 -8.24 -17.75 2.56
CA ILE A 49 -8.96 -17.11 3.68
C ILE A 49 -10.45 -16.93 3.37
N VAL A 50 -10.78 -16.46 2.15
CA VAL A 50 -12.18 -16.30 1.71
C VAL A 50 -12.91 -17.64 1.73
N ALA A 51 -12.26 -18.70 1.23
CA ALA A 51 -12.84 -20.05 1.18
C ALA A 51 -13.02 -20.67 2.57
N GLU A 52 -12.03 -20.51 3.46
CA GLU A 52 -12.01 -21.10 4.81
C GLU A 52 -12.99 -20.38 5.75
N ARG A 53 -12.98 -19.05 5.77
CA ARG A 53 -13.75 -18.28 6.74
C ARG A 53 -15.22 -18.12 6.36
N ARG A 54 -15.59 -18.19 5.08
CA ARG A 54 -16.97 -17.99 4.54
C ARG A 54 -17.69 -16.70 4.98
N LEU A 55 -17.03 -15.79 5.70
CA LEU A 55 -17.55 -14.49 6.14
C LEU A 55 -17.39 -13.38 5.12
N TYR A 56 -16.50 -13.58 4.15
CA TYR A 56 -16.15 -12.57 3.17
C TYR A 56 -16.68 -12.98 1.81
N ALA A 57 -17.37 -12.06 1.12
CA ALA A 57 -17.85 -12.24 -0.24
C ALA A 57 -16.70 -12.28 -1.26
N GLY A 58 -15.50 -11.83 -0.89
CA GLY A 58 -14.31 -11.91 -1.74
C GLY A 58 -13.12 -11.14 -1.19
N ILE A 59 -12.01 -11.19 -1.93
CA ILE A 59 -10.73 -10.52 -1.59
C ILE A 59 -10.90 -9.03 -1.26
N PRO A 60 -11.70 -8.23 -2.01
CA PRO A 60 -11.83 -6.80 -1.69
C PRO A 60 -12.43 -6.53 -0.31
N GLN A 61 -13.31 -7.41 0.18
CA GLN A 61 -13.91 -7.26 1.51
C GLN A 61 -12.92 -7.61 2.62
N VAL A 62 -12.15 -8.70 2.46
CA VAL A 62 -11.05 -9.06 3.37
C VAL A 62 -10.06 -7.90 3.49
N LEU A 63 -9.71 -7.32 2.34
CA LEU A 63 -8.77 -6.22 2.29
C LEU A 63 -9.29 -4.96 2.96
N TRP A 64 -10.53 -4.59 2.67
CA TRP A 64 -11.13 -3.42 3.30
C TRP A 64 -11.24 -3.58 4.81
N ASP A 65 -11.70 -4.73 5.30
CA ASP A 65 -11.83 -5.02 6.73
C ASP A 65 -10.49 -4.84 7.46
N TYR A 66 -9.40 -5.34 6.87
CA TYR A 66 -8.07 -5.19 7.43
C TYR A 66 -7.53 -3.75 7.36
N LEU A 67 -7.75 -3.08 6.22
CA LEU A 67 -7.31 -1.70 6.01
C LEU A 67 -7.93 -0.78 7.07
N ASP A 68 -9.25 -0.82 7.18
CA ASP A 68 -10.06 0.01 8.07
C ASP A 68 -9.71 -0.24 9.55
N ARG A 69 -9.70 -1.51 9.98
CA ARG A 69 -9.49 -1.86 11.39
C ARG A 69 -8.05 -1.74 11.88
N SER A 70 -7.07 -1.83 10.99
CA SER A 70 -5.66 -1.98 11.39
C SER A 70 -4.73 -1.04 10.66
N LEU A 71 -4.50 -1.24 9.35
CA LEU A 71 -3.38 -0.60 8.67
C LEU A 71 -3.54 0.93 8.60
N LEU A 72 -4.75 1.43 8.25
CA LEU A 72 -5.00 2.86 8.14
C LEU A 72 -4.84 3.55 9.50
N GLY A 73 -5.44 3.00 10.56
CA GLY A 73 -5.30 3.53 11.92
C GLY A 73 -3.86 3.53 12.41
N ARG A 74 -3.07 2.47 12.13
CA ARG A 74 -1.64 2.43 12.47
C ARG A 74 -0.82 3.50 11.76
N ILE A 75 -1.09 3.74 10.47
CA ILE A 75 -0.41 4.79 9.70
C ILE A 75 -0.76 6.17 10.25
N GLN A 76 -2.05 6.44 10.48
CA GLN A 76 -2.52 7.71 11.03
C GLN A 76 -1.92 8.01 12.42
N GLN A 77 -1.74 6.98 13.25
CA GLN A 77 -1.15 7.10 14.57
C GLN A 77 0.39 7.06 14.57
N GLY A 78 1.03 6.88 13.41
CA GLY A 78 2.49 6.69 13.31
C GLY A 78 3.01 5.39 13.96
N ARG A 79 2.12 4.41 14.22
CA ARG A 79 2.42 3.12 14.85
C ARG A 79 2.81 2.07 13.82
N TYR A 80 3.76 2.41 12.96
CA TYR A 80 4.35 1.54 11.96
C TYR A 80 5.80 1.95 11.70
N SER A 81 6.56 1.14 10.97
CA SER A 81 7.93 1.49 10.57
C SER A 81 7.93 1.91 9.09
N PRO A 82 8.10 3.21 8.77
CA PRO A 82 8.12 3.69 7.38
C PRO A 82 9.20 2.99 6.55
N ARG A 83 10.39 2.78 7.13
CA ARG A 83 11.48 2.07 6.44
C ARG A 83 11.10 0.62 6.13
N LYS A 84 10.55 -0.11 7.11
CA LYS A 84 10.13 -1.51 6.91
C LYS A 84 9.04 -1.58 5.84
N PHE A 85 8.06 -0.67 5.92
CA PHE A 85 7.01 -0.53 4.92
C PHE A 85 7.58 -0.32 3.50
N ALA A 86 8.48 0.66 3.34
CA ALA A 86 9.10 0.94 2.05
C ALA A 86 9.93 -0.24 1.51
N VAL A 87 10.58 -1.02 2.37
CA VAL A 87 11.30 -2.23 1.94
C VAL A 87 10.33 -3.33 1.51
N GLU A 88 9.29 -3.59 2.30
CA GLU A 88 8.33 -4.66 2.01
C GLU A 88 7.55 -4.43 0.71
N ILE A 89 7.21 -3.17 0.41
CA ILE A 89 6.44 -2.79 -0.78
C ILE A 89 7.36 -2.41 -1.95
N GLY A 90 8.45 -1.70 -1.67
CA GLY A 90 9.39 -1.19 -2.64
C GLY A 90 10.37 -2.24 -3.18
N GLN A 91 10.44 -3.45 -2.61
CA GLN A 91 11.18 -4.57 -3.19
C GLN A 91 10.62 -4.92 -4.58
N ARG A 92 11.17 -4.27 -5.61
CA ARG A 92 11.21 -4.80 -6.97
C ARG A 92 12.13 -6.02 -6.97
N PRO A 93 11.66 -7.22 -7.35
CA PRO A 93 12.58 -8.30 -7.64
C PRO A 93 13.48 -7.86 -8.81
N GLY A 94 14.79 -7.93 -8.61
CA GLY A 94 15.77 -7.66 -9.66
C GLY A 94 16.28 -6.23 -9.74
N ARG A 95 17.28 -5.91 -8.91
CA ARG A 95 18.48 -5.18 -9.30
C ARG A 95 19.47 -5.23 -8.13
N GLY A 96 20.35 -6.24 -8.12
CA GLY A 96 21.52 -6.15 -7.23
C GLY A 96 22.24 -7.43 -6.80
N GLN A 97 21.75 -8.64 -7.10
CA GLN A 97 22.58 -9.84 -6.91
C GLN A 97 22.92 -10.44 -8.28
N ARG A 98 24.13 -10.13 -8.74
CA ARG A 98 24.80 -10.86 -9.82
C ARG A 98 25.03 -12.28 -9.29
N GLY A 99 24.36 -13.24 -9.90
CA GLY A 99 24.57 -14.66 -9.65
C GLY A 99 23.46 -15.26 -8.81
N GLU A 100 22.29 -15.47 -9.44
CA GLU A 100 21.55 -16.73 -9.38
C GLU A 100 20.28 -16.55 -10.21
N LYS A 101 20.29 -17.16 -11.41
CA LYS A 101 19.11 -17.34 -12.23
C LYS A 101 18.26 -18.45 -11.60
N GLU A 102 17.61 -18.16 -10.50
CA GLU A 102 16.43 -18.95 -10.13
C GLU A 102 15.22 -18.21 -10.70
N HIS A 103 14.60 -18.83 -11.71
CA HIS A 103 13.31 -18.42 -12.24
C HIS A 103 12.26 -18.62 -11.13
N ASP A 104 12.28 -17.72 -10.14
CA ASP A 104 11.38 -17.79 -9.01
C ASP A 104 9.98 -17.37 -9.50
N ARG A 105 9.17 -18.38 -9.82
CA ARG A 105 7.73 -18.26 -10.10
C ARG A 105 6.97 -17.54 -8.97
N SER A 106 7.61 -17.23 -7.84
CA SER A 106 7.05 -16.38 -6.77
C SER A 106 6.84 -14.90 -7.15
N CYS A 107 7.45 -14.44 -8.25
CA CYS A 107 7.40 -13.04 -8.66
C CYS A 107 6.25 -12.73 -9.61
N GLU A 108 5.43 -13.72 -10.00
CA GLU A 108 4.31 -13.50 -10.89
C GLU A 108 3.34 -12.50 -10.26
N ARG A 109 3.09 -11.41 -10.98
CA ARG A 109 2.17 -10.36 -10.57
C ARG A 109 0.85 -10.53 -11.27
N THR A 110 -0.23 -10.41 -10.52
CA THR A 110 -1.60 -10.51 -10.99
C THR A 110 -2.35 -9.27 -10.55
N ASP A 111 -3.30 -8.82 -11.35
CA ASP A 111 -4.13 -7.69 -10.97
C ASP A 111 -5.32 -8.15 -10.14
N VAL A 112 -5.52 -7.50 -9.00
CA VAL A 112 -6.70 -7.62 -8.17
C VAL A 112 -7.50 -6.33 -8.27
N GLN A 113 -8.78 -6.46 -8.60
CA GLN A 113 -9.70 -5.34 -8.61
C GLN A 113 -10.07 -4.99 -7.16
N ALA A 114 -9.47 -3.92 -6.66
CA ALA A 114 -9.79 -3.38 -5.36
C ALA A 114 -11.03 -2.47 -5.48
N ARG A 115 -12.10 -2.87 -4.77
CA ARG A 115 -13.36 -2.12 -4.70
C ARG A 115 -13.59 -1.72 -3.26
N PHE A 116 -13.19 -0.50 -2.91
CA PHE A 116 -13.31 0.03 -1.56
C PHE A 116 -14.45 1.04 -1.44
N PRO A 117 -15.00 1.23 -0.23
CA PRO A 117 -15.95 2.31 0.07
C PRO A 117 -15.34 3.70 -0.13
N SER A 118 -14.08 3.90 0.27
CA SER A 118 -13.38 5.18 0.19
C SER A 118 -11.91 4.96 -0.20
N TRP A 119 -11.51 5.45 -1.38
CA TRP A 119 -10.09 5.52 -1.75
C TRP A 119 -9.39 6.73 -1.13
N ALA A 120 -10.14 7.76 -0.73
CA ALA A 120 -9.58 8.98 -0.13
C ALA A 120 -8.79 8.67 1.16
N GLU A 121 -9.27 7.73 1.97
CA GLU A 121 -8.57 7.31 3.20
C GLU A 121 -7.27 6.57 2.90
N VAL A 122 -7.26 5.75 1.85
CA VAL A 122 -6.08 5.01 1.38
C VAL A 122 -5.04 5.98 0.78
N GLU A 123 -5.50 6.98 0.03
CA GLU A 123 -4.67 8.06 -0.52
C GLU A 123 -4.06 8.92 0.58
N GLU A 124 -4.84 9.27 1.60
CA GLU A 124 -4.35 10.03 2.74
C GLU A 124 -3.30 9.24 3.53
N ALA A 125 -3.53 7.94 3.75
CA ALA A 125 -2.52 7.07 4.34
C ALA A 125 -1.23 7.04 3.51
N ALA A 126 -1.32 6.95 2.18
CA ALA A 126 -0.16 7.01 1.30
C ALA A 126 0.60 8.36 1.41
N ARG A 127 -0.14 9.47 1.53
CA ARG A 127 0.44 10.81 1.76
C ARG A 127 1.20 10.88 3.08
N LEU A 128 0.64 10.34 4.16
CA LEU A 128 1.29 10.28 5.47
C LEU A 128 2.56 9.42 5.42
N VAL A 129 2.51 8.26 4.74
CA VAL A 129 3.69 7.41 4.55
C VAL A 129 4.80 8.18 3.84
N ASN A 130 4.49 8.90 2.75
CA ASN A 130 5.49 9.71 2.06
C ASN A 130 6.10 10.79 2.95
N ALA A 131 5.29 11.48 3.76
CA ALA A 131 5.78 12.48 4.71
C ALA A 131 6.71 11.87 5.76
N ASP A 132 6.39 10.67 6.26
CA ASP A 132 7.23 9.95 7.22
C ASP A 132 8.56 9.47 6.61
N LEU A 133 8.52 9.02 5.35
CA LEU A 133 9.72 8.62 4.60
C LEU A 133 10.64 9.82 4.37
N ASP A 134 10.12 10.97 3.96
CA ASP A 134 10.90 12.21 3.80
C ASP A 134 11.50 12.67 5.14
N ARG A 135 10.71 12.63 6.23
CA ARG A 135 11.24 12.91 7.58
C ARG A 135 12.34 11.93 8.01
N PHE A 136 12.23 10.66 7.61
CA PHE A 136 13.26 9.67 7.90
C PHE A 136 14.53 9.92 7.09
N ASP A 137 14.40 10.20 5.79
CA ASP A 137 15.51 10.49 4.89
C ASP A 137 16.30 11.74 5.34
N ARG A 138 15.60 12.84 5.65
CA ARG A 138 16.23 14.05 6.20
C ARG A 138 16.98 13.78 7.52
N ARG A 139 16.47 12.90 8.37
CA ARG A 139 17.16 12.51 9.62
C ARG A 139 18.42 11.70 9.34
N LEU A 140 18.40 10.79 8.35
CA LEU A 140 19.58 10.03 7.94
C LEU A 140 20.65 10.95 7.34
N ALA A 141 20.25 11.86 6.45
CA ALA A 141 21.14 12.85 5.85
C ALA A 141 21.83 13.71 6.93
N ARG A 142 21.06 14.21 7.92
CA ARG A 142 21.63 14.97 9.06
C ARG A 142 22.60 14.17 9.92
N ARG A 143 22.45 12.85 9.98
CA ARG A 143 23.33 11.94 10.74
C ARG A 143 24.57 11.50 9.94
N GLY A 144 24.74 11.99 8.71
CA GLY A 144 25.84 11.56 7.83
C GLY A 144 25.78 10.08 7.46
N SER A 145 24.60 9.45 7.53
CA SER A 145 24.46 8.02 7.23
C SER A 145 24.47 7.79 5.72
N VAL A 146 25.36 6.90 5.26
CA VAL A 146 25.47 6.49 3.85
C VAL A 146 24.57 5.27 3.53
N PHE A 147 23.69 4.88 4.45
CA PHE A 147 22.82 3.73 4.22
C PHE A 147 21.87 4.02 3.07
N PRO A 148 21.78 3.13 2.05
CA PRO A 148 20.87 3.34 0.95
C PRO A 148 19.44 3.34 1.47
N PHE A 149 18.79 4.50 1.41
CA PHE A 149 17.36 4.59 1.57
C PHE A 149 16.69 4.30 0.22
N PRO A 150 15.72 3.38 0.14
CA PRO A 150 15.07 3.10 -1.13
C PRO A 150 14.36 4.36 -1.61
N PHE A 151 14.62 4.78 -2.87
CA PHE A 151 13.77 5.75 -3.55
C PHE A 151 12.40 5.12 -3.76
N PHE A 152 11.51 5.32 -2.79
CA PHE A 152 10.18 4.77 -2.74
C PHE A 152 9.18 5.90 -2.52
N ARG A 153 8.23 6.02 -3.44
CA ARG A 153 7.04 6.85 -3.29
C ARG A 153 5.86 5.92 -3.08
N CYS A 154 5.21 6.05 -1.93
CA CYS A 154 4.02 5.29 -1.62
C CYS A 154 2.83 5.89 -2.36
N GLU A 155 2.20 5.08 -3.23
CA GLU A 155 0.88 5.37 -3.80
C GLU A 155 -0.19 4.58 -3.04
N ALA A 156 -1.47 4.90 -3.26
CA ALA A 156 -2.59 4.20 -2.63
C ALA A 156 -2.53 2.67 -2.90
N GLN A 157 -2.09 2.28 -4.09
CA GLN A 157 -1.85 0.89 -4.48
C GLN A 157 -0.79 0.22 -3.58
N GLY A 158 0.22 0.97 -3.14
CA GLY A 158 1.25 0.48 -2.21
C GLY A 158 0.69 0.17 -0.82
N ILE A 159 -0.29 0.94 -0.36
CA ILE A 159 -1.02 0.65 0.89
C ILE A 159 -1.81 -0.66 0.76
N VAL A 160 -2.48 -0.87 -0.38
CA VAL A 160 -3.25 -2.09 -0.63
C VAL A 160 -2.34 -3.32 -0.76
N GLN A 161 -1.21 -3.18 -1.45
CA GLN A 161 -0.19 -4.22 -1.53
C GLN A 161 0.35 -4.58 -0.14
N ALA A 162 0.55 -3.59 0.73
CA ALA A 162 0.97 -3.83 2.12
C ALA A 162 -0.07 -4.60 2.91
N ALA A 163 -1.34 -4.20 2.82
CA ALA A 163 -2.44 -4.93 3.43
C ALA A 163 -2.48 -6.38 2.96
N MET A 164 -2.42 -6.63 1.64
CA MET A 164 -2.40 -8.00 1.10
C MET A 164 -1.23 -8.81 1.65
N ARG A 165 -0.05 -8.21 1.71
CA ARG A 165 1.17 -8.88 2.18
C ARG A 165 1.08 -9.21 3.66
N GLU A 166 0.65 -8.26 4.50
CA GLU A 166 0.52 -8.46 5.94
C GLU A 166 -0.51 -9.55 6.26
N ILE A 167 -1.66 -9.54 5.58
CA ILE A 167 -2.69 -10.58 5.72
C ILE A 167 -2.15 -11.96 5.30
N ALA A 168 -1.54 -12.05 4.13
CA ALA A 168 -1.01 -13.31 3.61
C ALA A 168 0.09 -13.89 4.50
N THR A 169 1.03 -13.05 4.95
CA THR A 169 2.10 -13.47 5.87
C THR A 169 1.51 -13.94 7.20
N ALA A 170 0.60 -13.17 7.80
CA ALA A 170 0.00 -13.54 9.08
C ALA A 170 -0.80 -14.84 9.01
N ASN A 171 -1.52 -15.08 7.90
CA ASN A 171 -2.25 -16.32 7.70
C ASN A 171 -1.30 -17.53 7.62
N ARG A 172 -0.21 -17.42 6.84
CA ARG A 172 0.81 -18.49 6.75
C ARG A 172 1.50 -18.76 8.09
N GLU A 173 1.70 -17.73 8.91
CA GLU A 173 2.29 -17.83 10.25
C GLU A 173 1.30 -18.28 11.33
N GLY A 174 0.03 -18.56 10.99
CA GLY A 174 -1.01 -18.94 11.95
C GLY A 174 -1.43 -17.80 12.90
N LYS A 175 -1.10 -16.55 12.58
CA LYS A 175 -1.43 -15.36 13.36
C LYS A 175 -2.79 -14.79 12.91
N GLU A 176 -3.83 -15.57 13.10
CA GLU A 176 -5.18 -15.33 12.54
C GLU A 176 -5.94 -14.12 13.10
N LYS A 177 -5.40 -13.41 14.09
CA LYS A 177 -6.02 -12.29 14.82
C LYS A 177 -6.16 -10.98 14.01
N LEU A 178 -5.78 -10.97 12.74
CA LEU A 178 -5.76 -9.76 11.92
C LEU A 178 -7.08 -9.46 11.21
N LEU A 179 -7.95 -10.45 11.07
CA LEU A 179 -9.20 -10.36 10.32
C LEU A 179 -10.37 -10.63 11.26
N SER A 180 -11.55 -10.08 10.94
CA SER A 180 -12.77 -10.33 11.72
C SER A 180 -12.94 -11.81 12.06
N THR A 181 -12.89 -12.11 13.36
CA THR A 181 -13.32 -13.38 13.95
C THR A 181 -14.82 -13.23 14.19
N ASN A 182 -15.64 -13.92 13.40
CA ASN A 182 -17.09 -14.07 13.55
C ASN A 182 -17.82 -13.11 14.53
N VAL A 183 -18.47 -12.08 13.98
CA VAL A 183 -19.77 -11.61 14.50
C VAL A 183 -20.82 -12.65 14.10
N VAL A 184 -20.70 -13.85 14.65
CA VAL A 184 -21.69 -14.94 14.53
C VAL A 184 -21.92 -15.48 15.94
N LEU A 185 -22.39 -14.62 16.84
CA LEU A 185 -22.94 -14.98 18.14
C LEU A 185 -24.15 -14.12 18.53
N GLU A 186 -24.88 -13.54 17.58
CA GLU A 186 -26.14 -12.81 17.89
C GLU A 186 -27.37 -13.40 17.19
N ALA A 187 -27.20 -14.46 16.38
CA ALA A 187 -28.34 -15.15 15.76
C ALA A 187 -28.76 -16.44 16.50
N ARG A 188 -28.00 -16.89 17.50
CA ARG A 188 -28.37 -18.03 18.35
C ARG A 188 -29.00 -17.60 19.68
N ASP A 189 -28.62 -16.44 20.22
CA ASP A 189 -29.16 -15.96 21.50
C ASP A 189 -30.58 -15.40 21.37
N LEU A 190 -31.04 -15.08 20.16
CA LEU A 190 -32.45 -14.72 19.91
C LEU A 190 -33.39 -15.92 19.79
N ARG A 191 -32.88 -17.16 19.68
CA ARG A 191 -33.72 -18.38 19.67
C ARG A 191 -33.90 -19.00 21.05
N GLU A 192 -33.07 -18.65 22.02
CA GLU A 192 -33.26 -19.06 23.42
C GLU A 192 -33.99 -18.02 24.27
N ALA A 193 -34.13 -16.77 23.79
CA ALA A 193 -34.94 -15.74 24.45
C ALA A 193 -36.45 -15.76 24.06
N VAL A 194 -36.86 -16.68 23.18
CA VAL A 194 -38.27 -16.87 22.75
C VAL A 194 -38.69 -18.35 22.90
N GLY A 195 -38.01 -19.10 23.77
CA GLY A 195 -38.39 -20.44 24.19
C GLY A 195 -38.98 -20.42 25.59
#